data_AF-A0A930B3L5-F1
#
_entry.id   AF-A0A930B3L5-F1
#
_cell.length_a   1.000
_cell.length_b   1.000
_cell.length_c   1.000
_cell.angle_alpha   90.00
_cell.angle_beta   90.00
_cell.angle_gamma   90.00
#
_symmetry.space_group_name_H-M   'P 1'
#
loop_
_entity.id
_entity.type
_entity.pdbx_description
1 polymer ?
#
loop_
_entity_poly.entity_id
_entity_poly.type
_entity_poly.pdbx_seq_one_letter_code
_entity_poly.pdbx_strand_id
1 'polypeptide(L)'
;MDLQKDFHKYNLIIGWGVFLIALITYGLSVEPTVSFWDCGEYIATSAKLEVGHPPGAPFFQMVGAFFASFSPSPEMTALFVNFISVFSSAFTILFLYFIIVNLTKKIALSQKEMLSNGQVITLYGSGVVGALAYTFSDSFWFNATEAEVYAMAMLFMSVMFWLGLKWTDNLDTPRGDKWLLLIALVVGLSFGVHFMALLTIPAIGMLYFFRSHFKKNVTNFILANIISISILLLIFKLILPYTLALFGYTEVFFVNELGLPFNSGTIFIGVLIIGAFAFVLWQAQKHQKRLLQTATLCLLFVFVGFSSWLMIPIRSNAGTVINENSPTDARLLLAYYNLEQYQKTYLFVGPMYSDQFAISEDYMDEKPKYERDYKTNKYIIVNNYKDALDAPSPDHVGLLPRMWSSEHAANYMSLTSPLKYRISPEYIGNEKVEQLSRQLQSVVYAGDYEQYVQLLRRYQGIFIVEKPSFWDNLKFMFSYQFDYMYLRYLLWNFVGRQDDIQGKISNNHGNWISGISLIDEWHTGYPQDHLPSDAQNNR
;
A
#
# COMPACT_ATOMS: atom_id res chain seq x y z
N MET A 1 24.64 40.22 -10.39
CA MET A 1 23.79 39.38 -9.52
C MET A 1 24.57 38.12 -9.20
N ASP A 2 24.80 37.81 -7.92
CA ASP A 2 25.48 36.57 -7.51
C ASP A 2 24.40 35.54 -7.12
N LEU A 3 24.05 34.69 -8.07
CA LEU A 3 22.98 33.71 -7.90
C LEU A 3 23.35 32.61 -6.91
N GLN A 4 24.64 32.36 -6.68
CA GLN A 4 25.09 31.36 -5.72
C GLN A 4 24.91 31.88 -4.29
N LYS A 5 25.25 33.16 -4.04
CA LYS A 5 25.05 33.79 -2.73
C LYS A 5 23.57 33.87 -2.35
N ASP A 6 22.72 34.18 -3.32
CA ASP A 6 21.26 34.27 -3.13
C ASP A 6 20.51 32.97 -3.47
N PHE A 7 21.22 31.83 -3.53
CA PHE A 7 20.68 30.57 -4.05
C PHE A 7 19.39 30.16 -3.35
N HIS A 8 19.36 30.24 -2.02
CA HIS A 8 18.19 29.83 -1.25
C HIS A 8 16.94 30.66 -1.58
N LYS A 9 17.11 31.97 -1.77
CA LYS A 9 16.02 32.89 -2.09
C LYS A 9 15.41 32.57 -3.45
N TYR A 10 16.24 32.46 -4.50
CA TYR A 10 15.75 32.18 -5.84
C TYR A 10 15.20 30.77 -5.99
N ASN A 11 15.85 29.78 -5.37
CA ASN A 11 15.32 28.41 -5.31
C ASN A 11 13.91 28.37 -4.70
N LEU A 12 13.68 29.11 -3.61
CA LEU A 12 12.36 29.18 -2.97
C LEU A 12 11.31 29.85 -3.88
N ILE A 13 11.65 30.99 -4.49
CA ILE A 13 10.77 31.72 -5.40
C ILE A 13 10.38 30.86 -6.60
N ILE A 14 11.36 30.22 -7.25
CA ILE A 14 11.12 29.37 -8.41
C ILE A 14 10.28 28.15 -8.02
N GLY A 15 10.58 27.50 -6.88
CA GLY A 15 9.77 26.39 -6.38
C GLY A 15 8.30 26.78 -6.22
N TRP A 16 8.01 27.92 -5.58
CA TRP A 16 6.64 28.42 -5.47
C TRP A 16 6.02 28.81 -6.83
N GLY A 17 6.83 29.23 -7.80
CA GLY A 17 6.38 29.42 -9.18
C GLY A 17 5.92 28.10 -9.83
N VAL A 18 6.71 27.02 -9.67
CA VAL A 18 6.35 25.68 -10.16
C VAL A 18 5.09 25.16 -9.45
N PHE A 19 4.99 25.36 -8.12
CA PHE A 19 3.77 25.06 -7.35
C PHE A 19 2.55 25.76 -7.94
N LEU A 20 2.66 27.07 -8.22
CA LEU A 20 1.54 27.85 -8.76
C LEU A 20 1.12 27.37 -10.14
N ILE A 21 2.07 27.00 -11.00
CA ILE A 21 1.76 26.40 -12.31
C ILE A 21 0.95 25.12 -12.12
N ALA A 22 1.42 24.19 -11.28
CA ALA A 22 0.72 22.94 -11.01
C ALA A 22 -0.67 23.17 -10.37
N LEU A 23 -0.77 24.08 -9.40
CA LEU A 23 -2.03 24.44 -8.74
C LEU A 23 -3.05 24.98 -9.74
N ILE A 24 -2.63 25.85 -10.65
CA ILE A 24 -3.52 26.39 -11.70
C ILE A 24 -3.91 25.30 -12.69
N THR A 25 -2.96 24.50 -13.18
CA THR A 25 -3.23 23.40 -14.13
C THR A 25 -4.27 22.43 -13.56
N TYR A 26 -4.05 21.93 -12.34
CA TYR A 26 -4.98 20.98 -11.71
C TYR A 26 -6.28 21.65 -11.27
N GLY A 27 -6.22 22.89 -10.76
CA GLY A 27 -7.43 23.63 -10.39
C GLY A 27 -8.35 23.95 -11.57
N LEU A 28 -7.81 24.09 -12.78
CA LEU A 28 -8.59 24.28 -14.02
C LEU A 28 -9.16 22.97 -14.58
N SER A 29 -8.66 21.82 -14.14
CA SER A 29 -9.04 20.49 -14.62
C SER A 29 -9.64 19.57 -13.56
N VAL A 30 -9.83 20.10 -12.34
CA VAL A 30 -10.41 19.37 -11.20
C VAL A 30 -11.83 18.93 -11.53
N GLU A 31 -12.19 17.73 -11.09
CA GLU A 31 -13.53 17.21 -11.27
C GLU A 31 -14.56 18.12 -10.57
N PRO A 32 -15.60 18.59 -11.27
CA PRO A 32 -16.59 19.50 -10.69
C PRO A 32 -17.51 18.80 -9.69
N THR A 33 -17.60 17.46 -9.76
CA THR A 33 -18.49 16.65 -8.93
C THR A 33 -17.82 15.33 -8.52
N VAL A 34 -18.53 14.21 -8.57
CA VAL A 34 -18.04 12.89 -8.18
C VAL A 34 -17.45 12.18 -9.41
N SER A 35 -16.17 11.78 -9.30
CA SER A 35 -15.52 10.90 -10.28
C SER A 35 -15.90 9.43 -10.08
N PHE A 36 -15.43 8.56 -10.96
CA PHE A 36 -15.57 7.11 -10.83
C PHE A 36 -14.74 6.57 -9.64
N TRP A 37 -14.96 5.31 -9.22
CA TRP A 37 -14.28 4.64 -8.09
C TRP A 37 -14.63 5.19 -6.68
N ASP A 38 -13.63 5.27 -5.79
CA ASP A 38 -13.80 5.51 -4.35
C ASP A 38 -14.01 7.00 -4.04
N CYS A 39 -13.75 7.88 -5.00
CA CYS A 39 -13.97 9.33 -4.92
C CYS A 39 -15.33 9.71 -4.30
N GLY A 40 -16.42 9.07 -4.73
CA GLY A 40 -17.76 9.37 -4.21
C GLY A 40 -17.88 9.11 -2.71
N GLU A 41 -17.29 8.02 -2.24
CA GLU A 41 -17.26 7.67 -0.82
C GLU A 41 -16.34 8.60 -0.04
N TYR A 42 -15.13 8.88 -0.54
CA TYR A 42 -14.21 9.82 0.10
C TYR A 42 -14.81 11.22 0.20
N ILE A 43 -15.53 11.69 -0.83
CA ILE A 43 -16.23 12.98 -0.81
C ILE A 43 -17.32 12.98 0.26
N ALA A 44 -18.20 11.97 0.25
CA ALA A 44 -19.31 11.89 1.18
C ALA A 44 -18.84 11.80 2.64
N THR A 45 -17.85 10.94 2.90
CA THR A 45 -17.30 10.74 4.24
C THR A 45 -16.48 11.92 4.71
N SER A 46 -15.74 12.61 3.84
CA SER A 46 -15.01 13.84 4.19
C SER A 46 -15.96 14.98 4.55
N ALA A 47 -17.01 15.19 3.77
CA ALA A 47 -17.91 16.34 3.93
C ALA A 47 -18.56 16.44 5.31
N LYS A 48 -18.76 15.30 6.00
CA LYS A 48 -19.40 15.22 7.32
C LYS A 48 -18.59 14.46 8.36
N LEU A 49 -17.32 14.17 8.08
CA LEU A 49 -16.46 13.32 8.93
C LEU A 49 -17.16 11.99 9.27
N GLU A 50 -17.53 11.23 8.26
CA GLU A 50 -18.18 9.92 8.40
C GLU A 50 -17.14 8.79 8.31
N VAL A 51 -17.56 7.54 8.50
CA VAL A 51 -16.65 6.39 8.53
C VAL A 51 -16.83 5.56 7.27
N GLY A 52 -15.94 5.77 6.30
CA GLY A 52 -15.90 5.01 5.02
C GLY A 52 -15.33 3.61 5.17
N HIS A 53 -15.14 2.92 4.05
CA HIS A 53 -14.65 1.55 4.03
C HIS A 53 -13.24 1.41 4.62
N PRO A 54 -12.93 0.29 5.30
CA PRO A 54 -11.60 0.04 5.87
C PRO A 54 -10.47 0.08 4.83
N PRO A 55 -9.33 0.77 5.11
CA PRO A 55 -8.92 1.29 6.42
C PRO A 55 -9.35 2.75 6.71
N GLY A 56 -10.23 3.34 5.90
CA GLY A 56 -10.96 4.59 6.19
C GLY A 56 -10.26 5.90 5.84
N ALA A 57 -8.92 5.94 5.79
CA ALA A 57 -8.13 7.16 5.52
C ALA A 57 -8.57 8.40 6.35
N PRO A 58 -8.60 8.31 7.70
CA PRO A 58 -9.18 9.35 8.55
C PRO A 58 -8.47 10.71 8.50
N PHE A 59 -7.15 10.75 8.28
CA PHE A 59 -6.44 12.03 8.11
C PHE A 59 -6.83 12.68 6.77
N PHE A 60 -6.95 11.89 5.70
CA PHE A 60 -7.45 12.38 4.42
C PHE A 60 -8.86 12.98 4.57
N GLN A 61 -9.76 12.27 5.25
CA GLN A 61 -11.12 12.75 5.54
C GLN A 61 -11.15 14.02 6.39
N MET A 62 -10.27 14.14 7.39
CA MET A 62 -10.15 15.35 8.20
C MET A 62 -9.70 16.57 7.39
N VAL A 63 -8.74 16.38 6.47
CA VAL A 63 -8.34 17.43 5.53
C VAL A 63 -9.47 17.75 4.57
N GLY A 64 -10.23 16.75 4.12
CA GLY A 64 -11.40 16.97 3.27
C GLY A 64 -12.52 17.73 3.94
N ALA A 65 -12.79 17.48 5.21
CA ALA A 65 -13.72 18.28 6.00
C ALA A 65 -13.27 19.76 6.09
N PHE A 66 -11.96 20.00 6.21
CA PHE A 66 -11.41 21.37 6.15
C PHE A 66 -11.73 22.02 4.80
N PHE A 67 -11.48 21.35 3.68
CA PHE A 67 -11.82 21.90 2.35
C PHE A 67 -13.32 22.09 2.16
N ALA A 68 -14.14 21.11 2.56
CA ALA A 68 -15.60 21.18 2.51
C ALA A 68 -16.15 22.39 3.29
N SER A 69 -15.50 22.79 4.39
CA SER A 69 -15.93 23.95 5.20
C SER A 69 -15.85 25.29 4.47
N PHE A 70 -15.10 25.37 3.37
CA PHE A 70 -15.03 26.56 2.51
C PHE A 70 -16.04 26.52 1.36
N SER A 71 -16.82 25.44 1.23
CA SER A 71 -17.80 25.31 0.16
C SER A 71 -18.91 26.36 0.31
N PRO A 72 -19.20 27.16 -0.74
CA PRO A 72 -20.18 28.24 -0.67
C PRO A 72 -21.63 27.72 -0.69
N SER A 73 -21.85 26.47 -1.12
CA SER A 73 -23.16 25.82 -1.12
C SER A 73 -23.02 24.29 -1.10
N PRO A 74 -24.05 23.54 -0.68
CA PRO A 74 -24.00 22.08 -0.67
C PRO A 74 -23.65 21.47 -2.04
N GLU A 75 -24.09 22.08 -3.13
CA GLU A 75 -23.85 21.61 -4.51
C GLU A 75 -22.36 21.68 -4.89
N MET A 76 -21.61 22.59 -4.28
CA MET A 76 -20.17 22.78 -4.52
C MET A 76 -19.30 21.97 -3.55
N THR A 77 -19.88 21.16 -2.66
CA THR A 77 -19.09 20.44 -1.65
C THR A 77 -18.13 19.43 -2.30
N ALA A 78 -18.61 18.68 -3.31
CA ALA A 78 -17.79 17.72 -4.02
C ALA A 78 -16.55 18.36 -4.67
N LEU A 79 -16.75 19.46 -5.41
CA LEU A 79 -15.66 20.25 -6.00
C LEU A 79 -14.63 20.67 -4.95
N PHE A 80 -15.08 21.21 -3.81
CA PHE A 80 -14.18 21.66 -2.76
C PHE A 80 -13.39 20.50 -2.14
N VAL A 81 -14.01 19.33 -1.95
CA VAL A 81 -13.29 18.15 -1.48
C VAL A 81 -12.27 17.64 -2.51
N ASN A 82 -12.58 17.69 -3.82
CA ASN A 82 -11.59 17.35 -4.87
C ASN A 82 -10.34 18.24 -4.82
N PHE A 83 -10.43 19.47 -4.30
CA PHE A 83 -9.26 20.33 -4.14
C PHE A 83 -8.21 19.79 -3.16
N ILE A 84 -8.53 18.80 -2.30
CA ILE A 84 -7.48 18.10 -1.53
C ILE A 84 -6.40 17.57 -2.46
N SER A 85 -6.80 16.92 -3.55
CA SER A 85 -5.88 16.30 -4.51
C SER A 85 -5.14 17.34 -5.33
N VAL A 86 -5.83 18.41 -5.74
CA VAL A 86 -5.20 19.56 -6.43
C VAL A 86 -4.07 20.15 -5.60
N PHE A 87 -4.33 20.46 -4.32
CA PHE A 87 -3.32 21.03 -3.43
C PHE A 87 -2.23 20.01 -3.09
N SER A 88 -2.60 18.76 -2.81
CA SER A 88 -1.63 17.70 -2.49
C SER A 88 -0.66 17.47 -3.64
N SER A 89 -1.17 17.42 -4.87
CA SER A 89 -0.36 17.26 -6.08
C SER A 89 0.48 18.50 -6.37
N ALA A 90 -0.05 19.72 -6.23
CA ALA A 90 0.75 20.94 -6.39
C ALA A 90 1.92 20.99 -5.39
N PHE A 91 1.69 20.63 -4.12
CA PHE A 91 2.77 20.51 -3.14
C PHE A 91 3.74 19.36 -3.48
N THR A 92 3.26 18.24 -4.02
CA THR A 92 4.14 17.17 -4.52
C THR A 92 5.11 17.69 -5.57
N ILE A 93 4.62 18.47 -6.53
CA ILE A 93 5.46 19.11 -7.56
C ILE A 93 6.47 20.09 -6.95
N LEU A 94 6.08 20.87 -5.94
CA LEU A 94 6.98 21.76 -5.20
C LEU A 94 8.15 20.99 -4.56
N PHE A 95 7.85 19.90 -3.86
CA PHE A 95 8.87 19.08 -3.21
C PHE A 95 9.72 18.33 -4.22
N LEU A 96 9.13 17.83 -5.30
CA LEU A 96 9.86 17.21 -6.41
C LEU A 96 10.88 18.19 -7.01
N TYR A 97 10.50 19.44 -7.26
CA TYR A 97 11.42 20.50 -7.66
C TYR A 97 12.59 20.63 -6.68
N PHE A 98 12.31 20.75 -5.37
CA PHE A 98 13.37 20.88 -4.37
C PHE A 98 14.28 19.65 -4.28
N ILE A 99 13.74 18.45 -4.47
CA ILE A 99 14.50 17.19 -4.50
C ILE A 99 15.46 17.22 -5.70
N ILE A 100 14.96 17.51 -6.90
CA ILE A 100 15.77 17.54 -8.12
C ILE A 100 16.89 18.59 -8.00
N VAL A 101 16.57 19.80 -7.55
CA VAL A 101 17.58 20.85 -7.38
C VAL A 101 18.62 20.47 -6.32
N ASN A 102 18.21 19.85 -5.20
CA ASN A 102 19.15 19.41 -4.17
C ASN A 102 20.11 18.32 -4.70
N LEU A 103 19.58 17.30 -5.39
CA LEU A 103 20.36 16.20 -5.94
C LEU A 103 21.32 16.68 -7.04
N THR A 104 20.82 17.45 -8.01
CA THR A 104 21.64 18.00 -9.10
C THR A 104 22.72 18.95 -8.58
N LYS A 105 22.43 19.74 -7.53
CA LYS A 105 23.44 20.57 -6.87
C LYS A 105 24.57 19.75 -6.26
N LYS A 106 24.24 18.63 -5.59
CA LYS A 106 25.25 17.72 -5.02
C LYS A 106 26.15 17.12 -6.10
N ILE A 107 25.56 16.75 -7.24
CA ILE A 107 26.32 16.25 -8.39
C ILE A 107 27.24 17.35 -8.93
N ALA A 108 26.73 18.56 -9.15
CA ALA A 108 27.51 19.68 -9.70
C ALA A 108 28.66 20.13 -8.79
N LEU A 109 28.47 20.07 -7.46
CA LEU A 109 29.50 20.40 -6.47
C LEU A 109 30.46 19.25 -6.15
N SER A 110 30.23 18.04 -6.68
CA SER A 110 31.11 16.89 -6.40
C SER A 110 32.57 17.10 -6.86
N GLN A 111 32.78 17.99 -7.84
CA GLN A 111 34.08 18.30 -8.45
C GLN A 111 34.49 19.78 -8.34
N LYS A 112 33.67 20.62 -7.69
CA LYS A 112 33.87 22.08 -7.64
C LYS A 112 33.42 22.67 -6.32
N GLU A 113 34.16 23.66 -5.82
CA GLU A 113 33.80 24.41 -4.60
C GLU A 113 32.74 25.50 -4.86
N MET A 114 32.74 26.09 -6.07
CA MET A 114 31.82 27.15 -6.45
C MET A 114 31.17 26.89 -7.82
N LEU A 115 29.96 27.42 -8.01
CA LEU A 115 29.18 27.29 -9.23
C LEU A 115 29.09 28.64 -9.92
N SER A 116 29.24 28.67 -11.24
CA SER A 116 28.96 29.89 -12.00
C SER A 116 27.46 30.18 -12.00
N ASN A 117 27.08 31.45 -12.24
CA ASN A 117 25.68 31.83 -12.42
C ASN A 117 24.96 30.98 -13.48
N GLY A 118 25.65 30.65 -14.58
CA GLY A 118 25.10 29.78 -15.62
C GLY A 118 24.79 28.37 -15.10
N GLN A 119 25.70 27.78 -14.31
CA GLN A 119 25.45 26.47 -13.70
C GLN A 119 24.30 26.53 -12.68
N VAL A 120 24.19 27.61 -11.90
CA VAL A 120 23.06 27.80 -10.98
C VAL A 120 21.73 27.88 -11.73
N ILE A 121 21.68 28.61 -12.85
CA ILE A 121 20.51 28.65 -13.73
C ILE A 121 20.19 27.25 -14.28
N THR A 122 21.20 26.49 -14.71
CA THR A 122 21.00 25.10 -15.16
C THR A 122 20.40 24.23 -14.06
N LEU A 123 20.84 24.36 -12.80
CA LEU A 123 20.26 23.61 -11.68
C LEU A 123 18.77 23.93 -11.49
N TYR A 124 18.40 25.22 -11.49
CA TYR A 124 16.99 25.61 -11.42
C TYR A 124 16.19 25.10 -12.62
N GLY A 125 16.75 25.21 -13.82
CA GLY A 125 16.15 24.72 -15.06
C GLY A 125 15.87 23.22 -15.01
N SER A 126 16.85 22.41 -14.56
CA SER A 126 16.66 20.97 -14.37
C SER A 126 15.53 20.65 -13.39
N GLY A 127 15.43 21.40 -12.29
CA GLY A 127 14.33 21.29 -11.33
C GLY A 127 12.98 21.61 -11.96
N VAL A 128 12.88 22.72 -12.68
CA VAL A 128 11.63 23.16 -13.35
C VAL A 128 11.20 22.14 -14.40
N VAL A 129 12.11 21.73 -15.29
CA VAL A 129 11.80 20.78 -16.37
C VAL A 129 11.36 19.44 -15.80
N GLY A 130 12.09 18.89 -14.83
CA GLY A 130 11.73 17.58 -14.25
C GLY A 130 10.42 17.61 -13.46
N ALA A 131 10.17 18.67 -12.69
CA ALA A 131 8.93 18.80 -11.92
C ALA A 131 7.71 19.05 -12.83
N LEU A 132 7.84 19.89 -13.86
CA LEU A 132 6.76 20.16 -14.81
C LEU A 132 6.53 18.98 -15.76
N ALA A 133 7.56 18.23 -16.15
CA ALA A 133 7.37 16.99 -16.91
C ALA A 133 6.48 15.99 -16.15
N TYR A 134 6.70 15.84 -14.83
CA TYR A 134 5.83 15.02 -13.99
C TYR A 134 4.42 15.64 -13.82
N THR A 135 4.34 16.97 -13.77
CA THR A 135 3.06 17.70 -13.65
C THR A 135 2.10 17.33 -14.77
N PHE A 136 2.63 17.20 -15.99
CA PHE A 136 1.86 16.89 -17.20
C PHE A 136 1.89 15.41 -17.58
N SER A 137 2.27 14.51 -16.67
CA SER A 137 2.18 13.06 -16.92
C SER A 137 0.76 12.54 -16.63
N ASP A 138 0.20 11.77 -17.55
CA ASP A 138 -1.22 11.34 -17.50
C ASP A 138 -1.60 10.68 -16.17
N SER A 139 -0.81 9.70 -15.72
CA SER A 139 -1.12 8.98 -14.48
C SER A 139 -1.09 9.88 -13.25
N PHE A 140 -0.18 10.86 -13.19
CA PHE A 140 -0.12 11.79 -12.07
C PHE A 140 -1.24 12.82 -12.14
N TRP A 141 -1.51 13.35 -13.34
CA TRP A 141 -2.56 14.34 -13.55
C TRP A 141 -3.92 13.76 -13.18
N PHE A 142 -4.26 12.54 -13.63
CA PHE A 142 -5.53 11.90 -13.31
C PHE A 142 -5.80 11.84 -11.79
N ASN A 143 -4.79 11.45 -11.01
CA ASN A 143 -4.88 11.44 -9.55
C ASN A 143 -4.92 12.86 -8.93
N ALA A 144 -4.45 13.89 -9.62
CA ALA A 144 -4.40 15.26 -9.12
C ALA A 144 -5.75 15.99 -9.18
N THR A 145 -6.72 15.46 -9.92
CA THR A 145 -8.00 16.14 -10.22
C THR A 145 -9.21 15.54 -9.52
N GLU A 146 -9.07 14.40 -8.84
CA GLU A 146 -10.17 13.69 -8.17
C GLU A 146 -9.82 13.37 -6.70
N ALA A 147 -10.81 13.29 -5.82
CA ALA A 147 -10.63 13.06 -4.38
C ALA A 147 -10.21 11.62 -4.03
N GLU A 148 -9.02 11.22 -4.49
CA GLU A 148 -8.36 9.96 -4.15
C GLU A 148 -7.19 10.15 -3.18
N VAL A 149 -6.96 9.12 -2.36
CA VAL A 149 -5.89 9.10 -1.35
C VAL A 149 -4.48 9.14 -1.96
N TYR A 150 -4.33 8.75 -3.23
CA TYR A 150 -3.03 8.65 -3.91
C TYR A 150 -2.34 10.02 -4.05
N ALA A 151 -3.09 11.10 -4.31
CA ALA A 151 -2.52 12.44 -4.39
C ALA A 151 -1.81 12.86 -3.10
N MET A 152 -2.48 12.63 -1.95
CA MET A 152 -1.90 12.92 -0.63
C MET A 152 -0.80 11.92 -0.25
N ALA A 153 -0.90 10.66 -0.68
CA ALA A 153 0.17 9.69 -0.51
C ALA A 153 1.47 10.14 -1.21
N MET A 154 1.37 10.64 -2.44
CA MET A 154 2.50 11.18 -3.20
C MET A 154 3.07 12.45 -2.56
N LEU A 155 2.22 13.30 -1.97
CA LEU A 155 2.68 14.42 -1.15
C LEU A 155 3.52 13.93 0.02
N PHE A 156 3.06 12.93 0.77
CA PHE A 156 3.80 12.42 1.91
C PHE A 156 5.10 11.75 1.49
N MET A 157 5.12 11.01 0.37
CA MET A 157 6.35 10.45 -0.18
C MET A 157 7.38 11.54 -0.52
N SER A 158 6.95 12.58 -1.24
CA SER A 158 7.83 13.68 -1.66
C SER A 158 8.32 14.51 -0.47
N VAL A 159 7.45 14.82 0.50
CA VAL A 159 7.81 15.48 1.76
C VAL A 159 8.80 14.64 2.54
N MET A 160 8.55 13.34 2.74
CA MET A 160 9.45 12.47 3.49
C MET A 160 10.81 12.33 2.81
N PHE A 161 10.85 12.18 1.49
CA PHE A 161 12.11 12.12 0.76
C PHE A 161 12.88 13.44 0.86
N TRP A 162 12.20 14.57 0.70
CA TRP A 162 12.80 15.90 0.88
C TRP A 162 13.30 16.10 2.32
N LEU A 163 12.53 15.72 3.34
CA LEU A 163 12.95 15.73 4.74
C LEU A 163 14.16 14.80 4.97
N GLY A 164 14.24 13.66 4.28
CA GLY A 164 15.39 12.76 4.30
C GLY A 164 16.65 13.42 3.75
N LEU A 165 16.54 14.17 2.65
CA LEU A 165 17.64 15.01 2.16
C LEU A 165 18.02 16.08 3.18
N LYS A 166 17.04 16.78 3.77
CA LYS A 166 17.31 17.77 4.84
C LYS A 166 18.00 17.15 6.04
N TRP A 167 17.61 15.95 6.47
CA TRP A 167 18.24 15.24 7.57
C TRP A 167 19.69 14.90 7.23
N THR A 168 19.93 14.31 6.05
CA THR A 168 21.26 13.87 5.63
C THR A 168 22.22 15.01 5.25
N ASP A 169 21.69 16.19 4.93
CA ASP A 169 22.44 17.43 4.78
C ASP A 169 22.88 18.03 6.13
N ASN A 170 22.28 17.58 7.23
CA ASN A 170 22.43 18.18 8.55
C ASN A 170 22.84 17.18 9.65
N LEU A 171 23.35 15.99 9.30
CA LEU A 171 23.68 14.91 10.26
C LEU A 171 24.58 15.36 11.40
N ASP A 172 25.64 16.10 11.07
CA ASP A 172 26.65 16.53 12.03
C ASP A 172 26.33 17.88 12.69
N THR A 173 25.16 18.47 12.36
CA THR A 173 24.77 19.78 12.91
C THR A 173 24.04 19.64 14.25
N PRO A 174 24.18 20.61 15.16
CA PRO A 174 23.33 20.67 16.35
C PRO A 174 21.85 20.67 15.96
N ARG A 175 21.06 19.75 16.54
CA ARG A 175 19.63 19.55 16.24
C ARG A 175 19.32 19.05 14.82
N GLY A 176 20.27 18.43 14.11
CA GLY A 176 20.02 17.79 12.81
C GLY A 176 18.89 16.76 12.84
N ASP A 177 18.73 16.03 13.94
CA ASP A 177 17.71 14.99 14.13
C ASP A 177 16.27 15.52 14.19
N LYS A 178 16.05 16.84 14.22
CA LYS A 178 14.68 17.41 14.13
C LYS A 178 13.98 16.98 12.83
N TRP A 179 14.73 16.80 11.75
CA TRP A 179 14.21 16.32 10.47
C TRP A 179 13.74 14.87 10.58
N LEU A 180 14.45 14.04 11.35
CA LEU A 180 14.04 12.67 11.64
C LEU A 180 12.73 12.64 12.45
N LEU A 181 12.54 13.56 13.40
CA LEU A 181 11.28 13.68 14.14
C LEU A 181 10.11 14.07 13.21
N LEU A 182 10.33 14.99 12.26
CA LEU A 182 9.33 15.34 11.27
C LEU A 182 9.01 14.17 10.33
N ILE A 183 10.02 13.40 9.90
CA ILE A 183 9.81 12.16 9.14
C ILE A 183 8.93 11.21 9.95
N ALA A 184 9.22 11.01 11.23
CA ALA A 184 8.44 10.15 12.10
C ALA A 184 6.97 10.59 12.24
N LEU A 185 6.72 11.91 12.30
CA LEU A 185 5.34 12.44 12.30
C LEU A 185 4.61 12.13 10.98
N VAL A 186 5.26 12.37 9.83
CA VAL A 186 4.65 12.11 8.52
C VAL A 186 4.43 10.61 8.31
N VAL A 187 5.33 9.76 8.81
CA VAL A 187 5.16 8.31 8.86
C VAL A 187 3.92 7.93 9.69
N GLY A 188 3.67 8.59 10.83
CA GLY A 188 2.46 8.37 11.61
C GLY A 188 1.19 8.80 10.87
N LEU A 189 1.22 10.00 10.27
CA LEU A 189 0.09 10.56 9.53
C LEU A 189 -0.28 9.73 8.29
N SER A 190 0.69 9.08 7.64
CA SER A 190 0.43 8.30 6.43
C SER A 190 -0.50 7.11 6.64
N PHE A 191 -0.59 6.57 7.86
CA PHE A 191 -1.58 5.55 8.19
C PHE A 191 -3.01 6.10 8.10
N GLY A 192 -3.21 7.40 8.32
CA GLY A 192 -4.47 8.09 8.12
C GLY A 192 -4.75 8.49 6.66
N VAL A 193 -3.87 8.12 5.72
CA VAL A 193 -4.00 8.43 4.29
C VAL A 193 -3.86 7.16 3.46
N HIS A 194 -2.63 6.68 3.28
CA HIS A 194 -2.32 5.46 2.56
C HIS A 194 -0.93 4.94 2.95
N PHE A 195 -0.81 3.62 3.14
CA PHE A 195 0.45 2.96 3.51
C PHE A 195 1.57 3.04 2.46
N MET A 196 1.27 3.40 1.20
CA MET A 196 2.27 3.50 0.13
C MET A 196 3.36 4.51 0.49
N ALA A 197 3.02 5.56 1.25
CA ALA A 197 4.00 6.55 1.66
C ALA A 197 5.13 5.96 2.51
N LEU A 198 4.87 4.88 3.26
CA LEU A 198 5.88 4.20 4.08
C LEU A 198 7.02 3.60 3.25
N LEU A 199 6.80 3.33 1.96
CA LEU A 199 7.82 2.81 1.05
C LEU A 199 8.99 3.78 0.84
N THR A 200 8.87 5.04 1.26
CA THR A 200 9.97 6.01 1.26
C THR A 200 11.02 5.71 2.35
N ILE A 201 10.68 4.96 3.40
CA ILE A 201 11.58 4.67 4.53
C ILE A 201 12.88 3.97 4.08
N PRO A 202 12.86 2.89 3.27
CA PRO A 202 14.07 2.29 2.72
C PRO A 202 14.97 3.28 1.97
N ALA A 203 14.37 4.15 1.14
CA ALA A 203 15.13 5.16 0.41
C ALA A 203 15.82 6.16 1.33
N ILE A 204 15.14 6.64 2.39
CA ILE A 204 15.74 7.51 3.41
C ILE A 204 16.87 6.79 4.16
N GLY A 205 16.68 5.51 4.49
CA GLY A 205 17.72 4.68 5.09
C GLY A 205 18.98 4.60 4.22
N MET A 206 18.81 4.51 2.90
CA MET A 206 19.92 4.55 1.95
C MET A 206 20.56 5.94 1.83
N LEU A 207 19.77 7.02 1.82
CA LEU A 207 20.30 8.39 1.89
C LEU A 207 21.17 8.56 3.15
N TYR A 208 20.70 8.07 4.29
CA TYR A 208 21.45 8.08 5.54
C TYR A 208 22.73 7.26 5.44
N PHE A 209 22.67 6.02 4.96
CA PHE A 209 23.85 5.15 4.82
C PHE A 209 24.96 5.80 3.99
N PHE A 210 24.65 6.30 2.79
CA PHE A 210 25.65 6.89 1.91
C PHE A 210 26.21 8.23 2.41
N ARG A 211 25.45 8.95 3.24
CA ARG A 211 25.90 10.22 3.85
C ARG A 211 26.57 10.06 5.21
N SER A 212 26.34 8.94 5.88
CA SER A 212 26.92 8.62 7.19
C SER A 212 28.42 8.29 7.11
N HIS A 213 29.03 8.20 8.29
CA HIS A 213 30.45 7.84 8.46
C HIS A 213 30.73 6.33 8.36
N PHE A 214 29.73 5.48 8.07
CA PHE A 214 29.95 4.03 7.90
C PHE A 214 30.85 3.72 6.70
N LYS A 215 31.58 2.59 6.75
CA LYS A 215 32.39 2.13 5.60
C LYS A 215 31.48 1.69 4.45
N LYS A 216 31.76 2.14 3.22
CA LYS A 216 30.94 1.90 2.03
C LYS A 216 31.41 0.63 1.33
N ASN A 217 31.06 -0.52 1.89
CA ASN A 217 31.35 -1.85 1.34
C ASN A 217 30.06 -2.65 1.15
N VAL A 218 30.14 -3.76 0.42
CA VAL A 218 28.98 -4.61 0.08
C VAL A 218 28.26 -5.10 1.34
N THR A 219 29.00 -5.52 2.37
CA THR A 219 28.44 -6.00 3.64
C THR A 219 27.59 -4.94 4.33
N ASN A 220 28.12 -3.72 4.49
CA ASN A 220 27.38 -2.64 5.15
C ASN A 220 26.24 -2.12 4.28
N PHE A 221 26.37 -2.17 2.95
CA PHE A 221 25.27 -1.85 2.04
C PHE A 221 24.11 -2.84 2.20
N ILE A 222 24.40 -4.14 2.24
CA ILE A 222 23.39 -5.19 2.50
C ILE A 222 22.76 -4.97 3.88
N LEU A 223 23.58 -4.75 4.91
CA LEU A 223 23.09 -4.52 6.27
C LEU A 223 22.20 -3.27 6.37
N ALA A 224 22.57 -2.17 5.70
CA ALA A 224 21.78 -0.94 5.66
C ALA A 224 20.40 -1.18 5.02
N ASN A 225 20.34 -1.94 3.92
CA ASN A 225 19.07 -2.33 3.30
C ASN A 225 18.22 -3.19 4.24
N ILE A 226 18.82 -4.23 4.87
CA ILE A 226 18.13 -5.09 5.84
C ILE A 226 17.56 -4.26 6.99
N ILE A 227 18.34 -3.35 7.58
CA ILE A 227 17.89 -2.50 8.68
C ILE A 227 16.75 -1.59 8.21
N SER A 228 16.87 -0.96 7.04
CA SER A 228 15.86 -0.01 6.56
C SER A 228 14.53 -0.70 6.22
N ILE A 229 14.58 -1.89 5.63
CA ILE A 229 13.40 -2.75 5.41
C ILE A 229 12.84 -3.25 6.75
N SER A 230 13.70 -3.59 7.71
CA SER A 230 13.26 -4.01 9.04
C SER A 230 12.54 -2.89 9.79
N ILE A 231 12.98 -1.63 9.65
CA ILE A 231 12.28 -0.46 10.22
C ILE A 231 10.90 -0.29 9.58
N LEU A 232 10.81 -0.41 8.25
CA LEU A 232 9.53 -0.40 7.54
C LEU A 232 8.59 -1.49 8.09
N LEU A 233 9.06 -2.74 8.16
CA LEU A 233 8.27 -3.87 8.67
C LEU A 233 7.90 -3.72 10.15
N LEU A 234 8.80 -3.18 10.97
CA LEU A 234 8.56 -2.90 12.39
C LEU A 234 7.41 -1.91 12.56
N ILE A 235 7.44 -0.80 11.82
CA ILE A 235 6.40 0.24 11.92
C ILE A 235 5.07 -0.26 11.34
N PHE A 236 5.11 -0.80 10.12
CA PHE A 236 3.92 -1.21 9.38
C PHE A 236 3.22 -2.44 9.99
N LYS A 237 3.98 -3.52 10.24
CA LYS A 237 3.43 -4.82 10.62
C LYS A 237 3.37 -5.05 12.12
N LEU A 238 4.22 -4.37 12.90
CA LEU A 238 4.34 -4.65 14.34
C LEU A 238 3.75 -3.52 15.18
N ILE A 239 4.34 -2.33 15.20
CA ILE A 239 4.04 -1.31 16.21
C ILE A 239 2.55 -0.97 16.28
N LEU A 240 1.93 -0.58 15.16
CA LEU A 240 0.54 -0.10 15.18
C LEU A 240 -0.51 -1.22 15.33
N PRO A 241 -0.44 -2.34 14.58
CA PRO A 241 -1.39 -3.44 14.76
C PRO A 241 -1.36 -4.03 16.18
N TYR A 242 -0.18 -4.21 16.77
CA TYR A 242 -0.07 -4.73 18.14
C TYR A 242 -0.47 -3.69 19.19
N THR A 243 -0.32 -2.39 18.92
CA THR A 243 -0.85 -1.37 19.82
C THR A 243 -2.38 -1.43 19.86
N LEU A 244 -3.05 -1.47 18.70
CA LEU A 244 -4.50 -1.65 18.64
C LEU A 244 -4.94 -2.96 19.28
N ALA A 245 -4.18 -4.04 19.09
CA ALA A 245 -4.43 -5.32 19.76
C ALA A 245 -4.32 -5.22 21.28
N LEU A 246 -3.31 -4.51 21.79
CA LEU A 246 -3.13 -4.27 23.22
C LEU A 246 -4.34 -3.52 23.81
N PHE A 247 -4.82 -2.47 23.14
CA PHE A 247 -6.04 -1.77 23.54
C PHE A 247 -7.26 -2.72 23.53
N GLY A 248 -7.50 -3.43 22.42
CA GLY A 248 -8.67 -4.31 22.27
C GLY A 248 -8.72 -5.48 23.25
N TYR A 249 -7.62 -6.21 23.44
CA TYR A 249 -7.59 -7.36 24.36
C TYR A 249 -7.64 -6.92 25.84
N THR A 250 -6.97 -5.83 26.19
CA THR A 250 -7.01 -5.31 27.57
C THR A 250 -8.40 -4.79 27.91
N GLU A 251 -9.08 -4.14 26.95
CA GLU A 251 -10.47 -3.70 27.10
C GLU A 251 -11.39 -4.88 27.45
N VAL A 252 -11.34 -5.97 26.67
CA VAL A 252 -12.16 -7.16 26.93
C VAL A 252 -11.82 -7.78 28.30
N PHE A 253 -10.54 -7.91 28.65
CA PHE A 253 -10.10 -8.46 29.94
C PHE A 253 -10.62 -7.62 31.13
N PHE A 254 -10.47 -6.30 31.09
CA PHE A 254 -10.88 -5.42 32.18
C PHE A 254 -12.40 -5.46 32.39
N VAL A 255 -13.17 -5.47 31.32
CA VAL A 255 -14.63 -5.49 31.41
C VAL A 255 -15.14 -6.88 31.81
N ASN A 256 -14.70 -7.94 31.15
CA ASN A 256 -15.28 -9.27 31.33
C ASN A 256 -14.77 -9.98 32.60
N GLU A 257 -13.48 -9.88 32.89
CA GLU A 257 -12.84 -10.60 33.99
C GLU A 257 -12.79 -9.78 35.29
N LEU A 258 -12.53 -8.47 35.18
CA LEU A 258 -12.46 -7.58 36.37
C LEU A 258 -13.79 -6.90 36.70
N GLY A 259 -14.80 -7.00 35.83
CA GLY A 259 -16.13 -6.42 36.04
C GLY A 259 -16.16 -4.89 36.00
N LEU A 260 -15.16 -4.25 35.36
CA LEU A 260 -15.08 -2.80 35.25
C LEU A 260 -15.99 -2.25 34.13
N PRO A 261 -16.36 -0.96 34.16
CA PRO A 261 -17.13 -0.34 33.07
C PRO A 261 -16.40 -0.37 31.73
N PHE A 262 -17.16 -0.27 30.63
CA PHE A 262 -16.60 -0.09 29.29
C PHE A 262 -15.62 1.08 29.22
N ASN A 263 -14.61 0.94 28.35
CA ASN A 263 -13.45 1.80 28.14
C ASN A 263 -12.40 1.79 29.27
N SER A 264 -12.61 1.04 30.36
CA SER A 264 -11.66 1.01 31.48
C SER A 264 -10.28 0.47 31.08
N GLY A 265 -10.24 -0.63 30.33
CA GLY A 265 -8.99 -1.20 29.81
C GLY A 265 -8.32 -0.27 28.78
N THR A 266 -9.13 0.36 27.93
CA THR A 266 -8.67 1.36 26.95
C THR A 266 -8.00 2.56 27.64
N ILE A 267 -8.65 3.15 28.65
CA ILE A 267 -8.11 4.28 29.43
C ILE A 267 -6.83 3.87 30.16
N PHE A 268 -6.82 2.67 30.78
CA PHE A 268 -5.64 2.15 31.46
C PHE A 268 -4.43 2.06 30.53
N ILE A 269 -4.60 1.46 29.34
CA ILE A 269 -3.51 1.36 28.36
C ILE A 269 -3.07 2.75 27.87
N GLY A 270 -4.00 3.68 27.64
CA GLY A 270 -3.67 5.05 27.27
C GLY A 270 -2.77 5.75 28.31
N VAL A 271 -3.15 5.68 29.59
CA VAL A 271 -2.36 6.24 30.70
C VAL A 271 -1.01 5.53 30.83
N LEU A 272 -0.99 4.20 30.70
CA LEU A 272 0.24 3.40 30.76
C LEU A 272 1.23 3.80 29.66
N ILE A 273 0.76 3.97 28.41
CA ILE A 273 1.60 4.39 27.28
C ILE A 273 2.16 5.80 27.51
N ILE A 274 1.33 6.75 27.93
CA ILE A 274 1.76 8.13 28.25
C ILE A 274 2.81 8.11 29.36
N GLY A 275 2.56 7.36 30.44
CA GLY A 275 3.49 7.18 31.55
C GLY A 275 4.81 6.53 31.12
N ALA A 276 4.77 5.53 30.24
CA ALA A 276 5.94 4.88 29.69
C ALA A 276 6.79 5.85 28.85
N PHE A 277 6.18 6.64 27.97
CA PHE A 277 6.90 7.67 27.21
C PHE A 277 7.54 8.72 28.13
N ALA A 278 6.78 9.24 29.11
CA ALA A 278 7.29 10.21 30.07
C ALA A 278 8.48 9.65 30.88
N PHE A 279 8.35 8.41 31.37
CA PHE A 279 9.40 7.74 32.13
C PHE A 279 10.67 7.50 31.30
N VAL A 280 10.53 6.97 30.08
CA VAL A 280 11.69 6.68 29.21
C VAL A 280 12.39 7.97 28.79
N LEU A 281 11.63 9.02 28.46
CA LEU A 281 12.21 10.34 28.14
C LEU A 281 12.93 10.95 29.34
N TRP A 282 12.34 10.87 30.53
CA TRP A 282 12.97 11.32 31.77
C TRP A 282 14.28 10.55 32.04
N GLN A 283 14.27 9.22 31.93
CA GLN A 283 15.48 8.39 32.10
C GLN A 283 16.53 8.70 31.04
N ALA A 284 16.12 8.89 29.79
CA ALA A 284 17.04 9.24 28.70
C ALA A 284 17.71 10.59 28.95
N GLN A 285 16.96 11.60 29.41
CA GLN A 285 17.49 12.91 29.77
C GLN A 285 18.40 12.85 31.00
N LYS A 286 17.96 12.19 32.08
CA LYS A 286 18.71 12.05 33.33
C LYS A 286 20.08 11.39 33.12
N HIS A 287 20.15 10.39 32.26
CA HIS A 287 21.38 9.65 31.94
C HIS A 287 22.08 10.15 30.66
N GLN A 288 21.66 11.27 30.08
CA GLN A 288 22.23 11.85 28.86
C GLN A 288 22.30 10.87 27.67
N LYS A 289 21.36 9.92 27.59
CA LYS A 289 21.27 8.92 26.51
C LYS A 289 20.57 9.52 25.28
N ARG A 290 21.29 10.31 24.49
CA ARG A 290 20.76 11.00 23.28
C ARG A 290 20.03 10.06 22.33
N LEU A 291 20.61 8.90 21.99
CA LEU A 291 19.99 7.97 21.04
C LEU A 291 18.64 7.43 21.55
N LEU A 292 18.57 7.08 22.84
CA LEU A 292 17.32 6.62 23.47
C LEU A 292 16.26 7.73 23.45
N GLN A 293 16.65 8.97 23.73
CA GLN A 293 15.76 10.11 23.67
C GLN A 293 15.22 10.33 22.25
N THR A 294 16.09 10.38 21.24
CA THR A 294 15.68 10.58 19.84
C THR A 294 14.79 9.43 19.35
N ALA A 295 15.13 8.18 19.64
CA ALA A 295 14.33 7.02 19.24
C ALA A 295 12.94 7.03 19.89
N THR A 296 12.87 7.39 21.18
CA THR A 296 11.60 7.51 21.92
C THR A 296 10.73 8.64 21.37
N LEU A 297 11.33 9.79 21.02
CA LEU A 297 10.63 10.89 20.38
C LEU A 297 10.15 10.54 18.97
N CYS A 298 10.94 9.80 18.19
CA CYS A 298 10.48 9.31 16.88
C CYS A 298 9.24 8.44 17.04
N LEU A 299 9.29 7.46 17.95
CA LEU A 299 8.15 6.59 18.22
C LEU A 299 6.93 7.38 18.71
N LEU A 300 7.12 8.36 19.59
CA LEU A 300 6.06 9.26 20.04
C LEU A 300 5.44 10.03 18.86
N PHE A 301 6.26 10.58 17.95
CA PHE A 301 5.76 11.34 16.81
C PHE A 301 5.02 10.46 15.79
N VAL A 302 5.41 9.18 15.64
CA VAL A 302 4.61 8.19 14.90
C VAL A 302 3.23 8.04 15.54
N PHE A 303 3.15 7.88 16.87
CA PHE A 303 1.85 7.79 17.56
C PHE A 303 1.03 9.07 17.48
N VAL A 304 1.67 10.25 17.53
CA VAL A 304 1.00 11.54 17.34
C VAL A 304 0.39 11.62 15.94
N GLY A 305 1.11 11.22 14.89
CA GLY A 305 0.55 11.17 13.53
C GLY A 305 -0.57 10.12 13.40
N PHE A 306 -0.36 8.94 14.00
CA PHE A 306 -1.34 7.86 13.99
C PHE A 306 -2.61 8.21 14.77
N SER A 307 -2.57 9.17 15.70
CA SER A 307 -3.74 9.59 16.49
C SER A 307 -4.90 10.14 15.65
N SER A 308 -4.67 10.48 14.37
CA SER A 308 -5.74 10.75 13.40
C SER A 308 -6.76 9.60 13.30
N TRP A 309 -6.36 8.36 13.55
CA TRP A 309 -7.24 7.20 13.61
C TRP A 309 -8.29 7.24 14.73
N LEU A 310 -8.10 8.06 15.76
CA LEU A 310 -9.12 8.26 16.80
C LEU A 310 -10.39 8.93 16.24
N MET A 311 -10.31 9.59 15.09
CA MET A 311 -11.48 10.12 14.39
C MET A 311 -12.52 9.01 14.14
N ILE A 312 -12.07 7.83 13.70
CA ILE A 312 -12.95 6.70 13.35
C ILE A 312 -13.88 6.29 14.50
N PRO A 313 -13.39 5.87 15.68
CA PRO A 313 -14.28 5.47 16.77
C PRO A 313 -15.08 6.65 17.33
N ILE A 314 -14.54 7.87 17.32
CA ILE A 314 -15.27 9.06 17.78
C ILE A 314 -16.50 9.30 16.90
N ARG A 315 -16.34 9.24 15.57
CA ARG A 315 -17.42 9.48 14.61
C ARG A 315 -18.37 8.30 14.52
N SER A 316 -17.87 7.08 14.62
CA SER A 316 -18.73 5.88 14.69
C SER A 316 -19.69 5.94 15.89
N ASN A 317 -19.23 6.38 17.07
CA ASN A 317 -20.10 6.57 18.25
C ASN A 317 -21.09 7.74 18.10
N ALA A 318 -20.84 8.70 17.21
CA ALA A 318 -21.77 9.79 16.94
C ALA A 318 -22.97 9.38 16.07
N GLY A 319 -22.98 8.15 15.54
CA GLY A 319 -24.07 7.63 14.70
C GLY A 319 -24.15 8.32 13.34
N THR A 320 -23.01 8.42 12.64
CA THR A 320 -22.96 8.99 11.28
C THR A 320 -23.75 8.16 10.27
N VAL A 321 -24.16 8.79 9.16
CA VAL A 321 -24.99 8.14 8.13
C VAL A 321 -24.21 7.02 7.44
N ILE A 322 -23.02 7.32 6.93
CA ILE A 322 -22.04 6.33 6.50
C ILE A 322 -21.23 5.92 7.73
N ASN A 323 -21.35 4.65 8.12
CA ASN A 323 -20.66 4.09 9.28
C ASN A 323 -20.27 2.63 9.01
N GLU A 324 -19.39 2.44 8.03
CA GLU A 324 -18.99 1.10 7.60
C GLU A 324 -18.31 0.33 8.75
N ASN A 325 -18.74 -0.92 8.95
CA ASN A 325 -18.37 -1.81 10.05
C ASN A 325 -18.61 -1.28 11.48
N SER A 326 -19.07 -0.04 11.66
CA SER A 326 -19.38 0.57 12.95
C SER A 326 -18.29 0.36 14.04
N PRO A 327 -17.03 0.80 13.81
CA PRO A 327 -15.92 0.64 14.76
C PRO A 327 -16.05 1.52 16.02
N THR A 328 -17.00 1.23 16.90
CA THR A 328 -17.35 2.07 18.07
C THR A 328 -16.43 1.89 19.29
N ASP A 329 -15.50 0.94 19.27
CA ASP A 329 -14.59 0.71 20.39
C ASP A 329 -13.24 0.14 19.97
N ALA A 330 -12.33 -0.03 20.93
CA ALA A 330 -10.97 -0.51 20.67
C ALA A 330 -10.91 -1.88 19.98
N ARG A 331 -11.88 -2.76 20.26
CA ARG A 331 -11.92 -4.11 19.69
C ARG A 331 -12.47 -4.08 18.27
N LEU A 332 -13.53 -3.33 18.02
CA LEU A 332 -14.08 -3.14 16.67
C LEU A 332 -13.15 -2.31 15.78
N LEU A 333 -12.44 -1.32 16.32
CA LEU A 333 -11.43 -0.55 15.59
C LEU A 333 -10.25 -1.44 15.14
N LEU A 334 -9.85 -2.42 15.98
CA LEU A 334 -8.84 -3.40 15.58
C LEU A 334 -9.35 -4.32 14.45
N ALA A 335 -10.60 -4.76 14.51
CA ALA A 335 -11.20 -5.58 13.46
C ALA A 335 -11.29 -4.80 12.13
N TYR A 336 -11.67 -3.52 12.22
CA TYR A 336 -11.66 -2.57 11.11
C TYR A 336 -10.26 -2.40 10.51
N TYR A 337 -9.25 -2.12 11.35
CA TYR A 337 -7.85 -1.98 10.90
C TYR A 337 -7.31 -3.26 10.23
N ASN A 338 -7.63 -4.43 10.78
CA ASN A 338 -7.18 -5.72 10.26
C ASN A 338 -7.96 -6.21 9.05
N LEU A 339 -8.99 -5.47 8.62
CA LEU A 339 -9.86 -5.82 7.51
C LEU A 339 -10.52 -7.20 7.70
N GLU A 340 -10.96 -7.55 8.92
CA GLU A 340 -11.47 -8.89 9.24
C GLU A 340 -12.75 -9.28 8.48
N GLN A 341 -13.34 -8.33 7.74
CA GLN A 341 -14.45 -8.57 6.83
C GLN A 341 -14.06 -9.25 5.51
N TYR A 342 -12.80 -9.13 5.09
CA TYR A 342 -12.32 -9.73 3.84
C TYR A 342 -11.74 -11.12 4.09
N GLN A 343 -11.67 -11.91 3.02
CA GLN A 343 -11.05 -13.23 3.07
C GLN A 343 -9.59 -13.16 3.50
N LYS A 344 -9.17 -14.14 4.30
CA LYS A 344 -7.81 -14.24 4.79
C LYS A 344 -6.84 -14.43 3.62
N THR A 345 -5.83 -13.57 3.55
CA THR A 345 -4.73 -13.73 2.61
C THR A 345 -3.58 -14.52 3.25
N TYR A 346 -2.94 -15.38 2.44
CA TYR A 346 -1.82 -16.21 2.88
C TYR A 346 -0.52 -15.69 2.27
N LEU A 347 0.44 -15.29 3.12
CA LEU A 347 1.71 -14.71 2.64
C LEU A 347 2.83 -15.75 2.52
N PHE A 348 3.10 -16.49 3.59
CA PHE A 348 4.25 -17.41 3.63
C PHE A 348 3.85 -18.89 3.58
N VAL A 349 2.75 -19.25 4.24
CA VAL A 349 2.23 -20.63 4.30
C VAL A 349 0.71 -20.57 4.28
N GLY A 350 0.08 -21.47 3.53
CA GLY A 350 -1.37 -21.54 3.41
C GLY A 350 -1.84 -22.59 2.40
N PRO A 351 -3.17 -22.79 2.29
CA PRO A 351 -3.75 -23.70 1.32
C PRO A 351 -3.52 -23.20 -0.10
N MET A 352 -3.37 -24.16 -1.02
CA MET A 352 -3.41 -23.92 -2.47
C MET A 352 -4.84 -24.10 -2.98
N TYR A 353 -5.15 -23.60 -4.16
CA TYR A 353 -6.49 -23.72 -4.76
C TYR A 353 -6.96 -25.18 -4.90
N SER A 354 -6.03 -26.15 -4.94
CA SER A 354 -6.36 -27.56 -5.01
C SER A 354 -7.00 -28.11 -3.74
N ASP A 355 -6.95 -27.40 -2.62
CA ASP A 355 -7.57 -27.78 -1.34
C ASP A 355 -9.09 -28.01 -1.49
N GLN A 356 -9.73 -27.33 -2.44
CA GLN A 356 -11.14 -27.54 -2.78
C GLN A 356 -11.50 -28.99 -3.22
N PHE A 357 -10.50 -29.79 -3.61
CA PHE A 357 -10.69 -31.18 -4.02
C PHE A 357 -10.36 -32.17 -2.90
N ALA A 358 -9.80 -31.69 -1.79
CA ALA A 358 -9.54 -32.50 -0.63
C ALA A 358 -10.85 -32.77 0.13
N ILE A 359 -10.99 -33.97 0.66
CA ILE A 359 -12.05 -34.26 1.63
C ILE A 359 -11.54 -33.70 2.96
N SER A 360 -12.07 -32.57 3.40
CA SER A 360 -11.75 -32.06 4.74
C SER A 360 -12.50 -32.91 5.77
N GLU A 361 -11.75 -33.45 6.74
CA GLU A 361 -12.31 -34.26 7.83
C GLU A 361 -12.30 -33.50 9.16
N ASP A 362 -11.73 -32.29 9.19
CA ASP A 362 -11.51 -31.53 10.42
C ASP A 362 -11.97 -30.08 10.25
N TYR A 363 -12.38 -29.49 11.35
CA TYR A 363 -12.80 -28.09 11.41
C TYR A 363 -11.77 -27.27 12.16
N MET A 364 -11.76 -25.97 11.91
CA MET A 364 -10.94 -25.03 12.66
C MET A 364 -11.74 -23.83 13.13
N ASP A 365 -11.32 -23.29 14.27
CA ASP A 365 -11.94 -22.11 14.86
C ASP A 365 -11.69 -20.86 13.97
N GLU A 366 -12.74 -20.09 13.73
CA GLU A 366 -12.62 -18.69 13.31
C GLU A 366 -12.15 -17.84 14.51
N LYS A 367 -11.69 -16.61 14.25
CA LYS A 367 -11.46 -15.65 15.34
C LYS A 367 -12.78 -15.25 16.00
N PRO A 368 -12.85 -15.19 17.34
CA PRO A 368 -14.02 -14.66 18.04
C PRO A 368 -14.17 -13.14 17.79
N LYS A 369 -15.36 -12.76 17.33
CA LYS A 369 -15.80 -11.38 17.11
C LYS A 369 -16.55 -10.93 18.35
N TYR A 370 -16.09 -9.84 18.94
CA TYR A 370 -16.61 -9.32 20.19
C TYR A 370 -17.37 -8.02 19.96
N GLU A 371 -18.53 -7.88 20.59
CA GLU A 371 -19.32 -6.65 20.62
C GLU A 371 -19.76 -6.34 22.05
N ARG A 372 -20.02 -5.05 22.33
CA ARG A 372 -20.56 -4.61 23.62
C ARG A 372 -22.02 -5.02 23.76
N ASP A 373 -22.33 -5.72 24.84
CA ASP A 373 -23.70 -5.88 25.31
C ASP A 373 -23.98 -4.94 26.47
N TYR A 374 -24.78 -3.91 26.21
CA TYR A 374 -25.18 -2.92 27.21
C TYR A 374 -26.13 -3.48 28.27
N LYS A 375 -26.78 -4.64 28.04
CA LYS A 375 -27.66 -5.27 29.03
C LYS A 375 -26.87 -5.98 30.12
N THR A 376 -25.83 -6.72 29.72
CA THR A 376 -24.95 -7.42 30.66
C THR A 376 -23.73 -6.60 31.07
N ASN A 377 -23.50 -5.46 30.43
CA ASN A 377 -22.31 -4.61 30.58
C ASN A 377 -21.00 -5.39 30.37
N LYS A 378 -20.98 -6.25 29.33
CA LYS A 378 -19.86 -7.12 28.96
C LYS A 378 -19.62 -7.12 27.46
N TYR A 379 -18.44 -7.56 27.05
CA TYR A 379 -18.16 -7.94 25.66
C TYR A 379 -18.62 -9.38 25.42
N ILE A 380 -19.53 -9.59 24.48
CA ILE A 380 -20.03 -10.91 24.10
C ILE A 380 -19.48 -11.33 22.74
N ILE A 381 -19.33 -12.64 22.53
CA ILE A 381 -18.96 -13.18 21.23
C ILE A 381 -20.23 -13.28 20.37
N VAL A 382 -20.20 -12.68 19.18
CA VAL A 382 -21.37 -12.57 18.30
C VAL A 382 -21.34 -13.53 17.10
N ASN A 383 -20.20 -14.18 16.85
CA ASN A 383 -20.07 -15.20 15.81
C ASN A 383 -19.97 -16.62 16.40
N ASN A 384 -20.50 -17.59 15.66
CA ASN A 384 -20.21 -19.01 15.89
C ASN A 384 -18.81 -19.28 15.37
N TYR A 385 -17.81 -19.14 16.24
CA TYR A 385 -16.41 -19.22 15.85
C TYR A 385 -15.81 -20.61 16.01
N LYS A 386 -16.37 -21.46 16.89
CA LYS A 386 -15.87 -22.83 17.09
C LYS A 386 -16.24 -23.71 15.91
N ASP A 387 -15.27 -24.47 15.40
CA ASP A 387 -15.46 -25.39 14.26
C ASP A 387 -16.16 -24.72 13.06
N ALA A 388 -15.87 -23.43 12.85
CA ALA A 388 -16.62 -22.57 11.94
C ALA A 388 -16.11 -22.60 10.49
N LEU A 389 -14.89 -23.07 10.28
CA LEU A 389 -14.23 -23.14 8.99
C LEU A 389 -13.73 -24.56 8.74
N ASP A 390 -13.77 -25.01 7.49
CA ASP A 390 -13.09 -26.25 7.10
C ASP A 390 -11.58 -26.07 7.30
N ALA A 391 -10.96 -27.00 8.03
CA ALA A 391 -9.51 -27.00 8.14
C ALA A 391 -8.90 -27.35 6.78
N PRO A 392 -7.88 -26.61 6.32
CA PRO A 392 -7.23 -26.93 5.05
C PRO A 392 -6.50 -28.27 5.19
N SER A 393 -6.59 -29.10 4.15
CA SER A 393 -5.92 -30.39 4.12
C SER A 393 -4.40 -30.19 4.17
N PRO A 394 -3.66 -30.87 5.08
CA PRO A 394 -2.21 -30.76 5.15
C PRO A 394 -1.50 -31.05 3.83
N ASP A 395 -2.06 -31.93 3.01
CA ASP A 395 -1.52 -32.30 1.70
C ASP A 395 -1.60 -31.14 0.69
N HIS A 396 -2.54 -30.21 0.89
CA HIS A 396 -2.81 -29.06 0.02
C HIS A 396 -2.24 -27.74 0.56
N VAL A 397 -1.65 -27.74 1.75
CA VAL A 397 -0.90 -26.59 2.29
C VAL A 397 0.51 -26.54 1.72
N GLY A 398 0.97 -25.34 1.35
CA GLY A 398 2.31 -25.14 0.79
C GLY A 398 2.96 -23.81 1.17
N LEU A 399 4.24 -23.69 0.81
CA LEU A 399 5.02 -22.46 0.94
C LEU A 399 4.67 -21.48 -0.18
N LEU A 400 4.62 -20.18 0.16
CA LEU A 400 4.31 -19.08 -0.76
C LEU A 400 3.08 -19.39 -1.63
N PRO A 401 1.89 -19.56 -1.03
CA PRO A 401 0.69 -19.93 -1.77
C PRO A 401 0.23 -18.76 -2.65
N ARG A 402 0.76 -18.67 -3.87
CA ARG A 402 0.40 -17.63 -4.86
C ARG A 402 -0.84 -18.00 -5.65
N MET A 403 -1.15 -19.29 -5.70
CA MET A 403 -2.37 -19.83 -6.28
C MET A 403 -3.25 -20.44 -5.17
N TRP A 404 -3.86 -19.58 -4.33
CA TRP A 404 -4.68 -20.02 -3.19
C TRP A 404 -6.19 -19.95 -3.47
N SER A 405 -6.63 -19.12 -4.43
CA SER A 405 -8.06 -18.90 -4.70
C SER A 405 -8.69 -20.07 -5.45
N SER A 406 -9.64 -20.76 -4.81
CA SER A 406 -10.37 -21.88 -5.40
C SER A 406 -11.20 -21.48 -6.62
N GLU A 407 -11.66 -20.22 -6.67
CA GLU A 407 -12.45 -19.65 -7.77
C GLU A 407 -11.64 -19.46 -9.06
N HIS A 408 -10.31 -19.50 -8.98
CA HIS A 408 -9.42 -19.27 -10.11
C HIS A 408 -8.64 -20.51 -10.54
N ALA A 409 -9.09 -21.70 -10.11
CA ALA A 409 -8.43 -22.97 -10.38
C ALA A 409 -8.12 -23.21 -11.87
N ALA A 410 -9.12 -23.01 -12.74
CA ALA A 410 -8.96 -23.18 -14.19
C ALA A 410 -7.91 -22.20 -14.76
N ASN A 411 -7.98 -20.93 -14.35
CA ASN A 411 -7.01 -19.90 -14.75
C ASN A 411 -5.59 -20.25 -14.30
N TYR A 412 -5.42 -20.71 -13.05
CA TYR A 412 -4.12 -21.14 -12.56
C TYR A 412 -3.54 -22.28 -13.38
N MET A 413 -4.33 -23.31 -13.70
CA MET A 413 -3.88 -24.42 -14.55
C MET A 413 -3.54 -23.95 -15.96
N SER A 414 -4.31 -23.02 -16.54
CA SER A 414 -4.03 -22.46 -17.85
C SER A 414 -2.69 -21.70 -17.91
N LEU A 415 -2.30 -21.06 -16.81
CA LEU A 415 -1.07 -20.27 -16.71
C LEU A 415 0.14 -21.10 -16.27
N THR A 416 -0.09 -22.25 -15.64
CA THR A 416 0.96 -23.08 -15.07
C THR A 416 0.96 -24.46 -15.68
N SER A 417 0.33 -25.41 -15.01
CA SER A 417 0.23 -26.83 -15.37
C SER A 417 -1.09 -27.37 -14.81
N PRO A 418 -1.74 -28.34 -15.47
CA PRO A 418 -2.89 -29.03 -14.91
C PRO A 418 -2.54 -29.74 -13.59
N LEU A 419 -3.49 -29.77 -12.66
CA LEU A 419 -3.35 -30.56 -11.44
C LEU A 419 -3.18 -32.04 -11.78
N LYS A 420 -2.24 -32.68 -11.09
CA LYS A 420 -2.06 -34.13 -11.15
C LYS A 420 -3.08 -34.80 -10.23
N TYR A 421 -3.45 -36.02 -10.58
CA TYR A 421 -4.30 -36.85 -9.74
C TYR A 421 -3.86 -38.30 -9.83
N ARG A 422 -4.24 -39.08 -8.82
CA ARG A 422 -4.13 -40.53 -8.79
C ARG A 422 -5.51 -41.14 -8.51
N ILE A 423 -5.76 -42.32 -9.05
CA ILE A 423 -6.97 -43.08 -8.74
C ILE A 423 -6.83 -43.59 -7.30
N SER A 424 -7.87 -43.42 -6.47
CA SER A 424 -7.90 -43.96 -5.12
C SER A 424 -7.67 -45.48 -5.17
N PRO A 425 -6.84 -46.06 -4.27
CA PRO A 425 -6.46 -47.48 -4.31
C PRO A 425 -7.64 -48.45 -4.42
N GLU A 426 -8.79 -48.10 -3.86
CA GLU A 426 -10.02 -48.90 -3.87
C GLU A 426 -10.67 -49.04 -5.27
N TYR A 427 -10.35 -48.14 -6.20
CA TYR A 427 -10.92 -48.10 -7.55
C TYR A 427 -9.93 -48.53 -8.64
N ILE A 428 -8.71 -48.95 -8.28
CA ILE A 428 -7.71 -49.41 -9.24
C ILE A 428 -8.23 -50.69 -9.93
N GLY A 429 -8.20 -50.73 -11.26
CA GLY A 429 -8.70 -51.83 -12.08
C GLY A 429 -10.21 -51.79 -12.36
N ASN A 430 -10.92 -50.75 -11.92
CA ASN A 430 -12.32 -50.54 -12.28
C ASN A 430 -12.42 -49.89 -13.68
N GLU A 431 -12.95 -50.63 -14.66
CA GLU A 431 -13.07 -50.16 -16.05
C GLU A 431 -13.79 -48.82 -16.19
N LYS A 432 -14.82 -48.55 -15.38
CA LYS A 432 -15.57 -47.29 -15.42
C LYS A 432 -14.71 -46.12 -14.94
N VAL A 433 -13.92 -46.32 -13.88
CA VAL A 433 -13.02 -45.29 -13.35
C VAL A 433 -11.86 -45.03 -14.31
N GLU A 434 -11.37 -46.06 -15.00
CA GLU A 434 -10.39 -45.88 -16.08
C GLU A 434 -10.95 -45.11 -17.27
N GLN A 435 -12.22 -45.33 -17.65
CA GLN A 435 -12.91 -44.52 -18.65
C GLN A 435 -13.02 -43.04 -18.22
N LEU A 436 -13.37 -42.79 -16.95
CA LEU A 436 -13.41 -41.43 -16.39
C LEU A 436 -12.02 -40.77 -16.38
N SER A 437 -10.97 -41.53 -16.05
CA SER A 437 -9.58 -41.06 -16.11
C SER A 437 -9.18 -40.67 -17.55
N ARG A 438 -9.54 -41.48 -18.54
CA ARG A 438 -9.35 -41.14 -19.97
C ARG A 438 -10.12 -39.88 -20.38
N GLN A 439 -11.34 -39.69 -19.86
CA GLN A 439 -12.11 -38.47 -20.08
C GLN A 439 -11.43 -37.24 -19.45
N LEU A 440 -10.94 -37.34 -18.21
CA LEU A 440 -10.17 -36.27 -17.58
C LEU A 440 -8.93 -35.90 -18.41
N GLN A 441 -8.21 -36.90 -18.93
CA GLN A 441 -7.04 -36.67 -19.79
C GLN A 441 -7.41 -36.01 -21.11
N SER A 442 -8.54 -36.38 -21.74
CA SER A 442 -8.97 -35.75 -22.99
C SER A 442 -9.38 -34.29 -22.79
N VAL A 443 -10.02 -33.97 -21.66
CA VAL A 443 -10.40 -32.60 -21.28
C VAL A 443 -9.15 -31.73 -21.05
N VAL A 444 -8.14 -32.26 -20.34
CA VAL A 444 -6.85 -31.59 -20.15
C VAL A 444 -6.14 -31.38 -21.49
N TYR A 445 -6.13 -32.38 -22.37
CA TYR A 445 -5.52 -32.27 -23.69
C TYR A 445 -6.22 -31.21 -24.57
N ALA A 446 -7.54 -31.08 -24.43
CA ALA A 446 -8.31 -30.03 -25.10
C ALA A 446 -8.10 -28.63 -24.49
N GLY A 447 -7.46 -28.53 -23.31
CA GLY A 447 -7.25 -27.26 -22.60
C GLY A 447 -8.50 -26.73 -21.89
N ASP A 448 -9.56 -27.53 -21.75
CA ASP A 448 -10.80 -27.13 -21.07
C ASP A 448 -10.69 -27.34 -19.56
N TYR A 449 -9.93 -26.45 -18.91
CA TYR A 449 -9.68 -26.54 -17.47
C TYR A 449 -10.91 -26.29 -16.60
N GLU A 450 -11.94 -25.59 -17.13
CA GLU A 450 -13.21 -25.42 -16.42
C GLU A 450 -13.95 -26.75 -16.29
N GLN A 451 -14.07 -27.48 -17.40
CA GLN A 451 -14.64 -28.82 -17.37
C GLN A 451 -13.77 -29.78 -16.53
N TYR A 452 -12.45 -29.63 -16.57
CA TYR A 452 -11.55 -30.44 -15.74
C TYR A 452 -11.80 -30.23 -14.24
N VAL A 453 -11.90 -28.98 -13.78
CA VAL A 453 -12.25 -28.66 -12.38
C VAL A 453 -13.61 -29.27 -12.00
N GLN A 454 -14.62 -29.13 -12.85
CA GLN A 454 -15.96 -29.67 -12.58
C GLN A 454 -15.95 -31.19 -12.43
N LEU A 455 -15.19 -31.90 -13.29
CA LEU A 455 -15.07 -33.36 -13.21
C LEU A 455 -14.31 -33.79 -11.95
N LEU A 456 -13.21 -33.12 -11.60
CA LEU A 456 -12.46 -33.41 -10.37
C LEU A 456 -13.32 -33.19 -9.12
N ARG A 457 -14.12 -32.12 -9.06
CA ARG A 457 -15.09 -31.91 -7.96
C ARG A 457 -16.18 -32.98 -7.93
N ARG A 458 -16.74 -33.34 -9.10
CA ARG A 458 -17.83 -34.33 -9.19
C ARG A 458 -17.39 -35.72 -8.73
N TYR A 459 -16.15 -36.10 -9.03
CA TYR A 459 -15.59 -37.41 -8.70
C TYR A 459 -14.58 -37.35 -7.55
N GLN A 460 -14.80 -36.42 -6.62
CA GLN A 460 -14.05 -36.33 -5.37
C GLN A 460 -14.12 -37.67 -4.61
N GLY A 461 -13.01 -38.12 -4.05
CA GLY A 461 -12.85 -39.43 -3.40
C GLY A 461 -12.46 -40.56 -4.36
N ILE A 462 -12.85 -40.51 -5.64
CA ILE A 462 -12.36 -41.44 -6.67
C ILE A 462 -10.97 -41.01 -7.16
N PHE A 463 -10.81 -39.71 -7.44
CA PHE A 463 -9.54 -39.12 -7.82
C PHE A 463 -8.95 -38.33 -6.65
N ILE A 464 -7.78 -38.76 -6.18
CA ILE A 464 -7.00 -38.05 -5.18
C ILE A 464 -6.14 -37.04 -5.92
N VAL A 465 -6.47 -35.77 -5.77
CA VAL A 465 -5.79 -34.65 -6.43
C VAL A 465 -4.53 -34.27 -5.67
N GLU A 466 -3.42 -34.08 -6.39
CA GLU A 466 -2.18 -33.58 -5.81
C GLU A 466 -2.17 -32.04 -5.84
N LYS A 467 -1.53 -31.42 -4.86
CA LYS A 467 -1.33 -29.96 -4.91
C LYS A 467 -0.40 -29.52 -6.04
N PRO A 468 -0.51 -28.27 -6.52
CA PRO A 468 0.47 -27.69 -7.41
C PRO A 468 1.88 -27.80 -6.84
N SER A 469 2.86 -27.99 -7.72
CA SER A 469 4.24 -28.02 -7.26
C SER A 469 4.69 -26.64 -6.77
N PHE A 470 5.78 -26.61 -6.01
CA PHE A 470 6.43 -25.35 -5.65
C PHE A 470 6.86 -24.57 -6.91
N TRP A 471 7.28 -25.28 -7.96
CA TRP A 471 7.65 -24.68 -9.23
C TRP A 471 6.47 -24.09 -9.99
N ASP A 472 5.27 -24.67 -9.91
CA ASP A 472 4.06 -24.05 -10.49
C ASP A 472 3.75 -22.72 -9.79
N ASN A 473 3.91 -22.65 -8.45
CA ASN A 473 3.78 -21.39 -7.71
C ASN A 473 4.80 -20.34 -8.13
N LEU A 474 6.08 -20.72 -8.27
CA LEU A 474 7.12 -19.81 -8.76
C LEU A 474 6.86 -19.37 -10.20
N LYS A 475 6.46 -20.30 -11.08
CA LYS A 475 6.10 -20.01 -12.46
C LYS A 475 5.00 -18.94 -12.49
N PHE A 476 3.88 -19.17 -11.79
CA PHE A 476 2.80 -18.19 -11.68
C PHE A 476 3.26 -16.83 -11.14
N MET A 477 4.09 -16.84 -10.08
CA MET A 477 4.61 -15.61 -9.49
C MET A 477 5.43 -14.79 -10.48
N PHE A 478 6.38 -15.43 -11.17
CA PHE A 478 7.28 -14.73 -12.08
C PHE A 478 6.63 -14.39 -13.41
N SER A 479 5.91 -15.32 -14.05
CA SER A 479 5.33 -15.12 -15.38
C SER A 479 4.05 -14.27 -15.34
N TYR A 480 3.19 -14.49 -14.36
CA TYR A 480 1.91 -13.79 -14.31
C TYR A 480 1.96 -12.58 -13.38
N GLN A 481 2.34 -12.76 -12.11
CA GLN A 481 2.24 -11.66 -11.14
C GLN A 481 3.30 -10.58 -11.37
N PHE A 482 4.56 -10.96 -11.55
CA PHE A 482 5.66 -10.01 -11.72
C PHE A 482 5.84 -9.54 -13.16
N ASP A 483 5.75 -10.45 -14.13
CA ASP A 483 5.92 -10.08 -15.54
C ASP A 483 4.61 -9.51 -16.13
N TYR A 484 3.60 -10.34 -16.37
CA TYR A 484 2.38 -9.90 -17.06
C TYR A 484 1.55 -8.83 -16.33
N MET A 485 1.36 -8.96 -15.01
CA MET A 485 0.52 -8.03 -14.24
C MET A 485 1.27 -6.77 -13.84
N TYR A 486 2.54 -6.89 -13.45
CA TYR A 486 3.32 -5.76 -12.95
C TYR A 486 4.24 -5.16 -14.01
N LEU A 487 5.23 -5.90 -14.52
CA LEU A 487 6.26 -5.36 -15.41
C LEU A 487 5.68 -4.90 -16.75
N ARG A 488 4.82 -5.71 -17.39
CA ARG A 488 4.13 -5.33 -18.63
C ARG A 488 3.34 -4.05 -18.44
N TYR A 489 2.53 -3.96 -17.37
CA TYR A 489 1.71 -2.77 -17.10
C TYR A 489 2.56 -1.54 -16.77
N LEU A 490 3.65 -1.72 -16.02
CA LEU A 490 4.62 -0.67 -15.73
C LEU A 490 5.24 -0.13 -17.02
N LEU A 491 5.81 -1.01 -17.84
CA LEU A 491 6.46 -0.60 -19.09
C LEU A 491 5.44 -0.04 -20.09
N TRP A 492 4.20 -0.54 -20.09
CA TRP A 492 3.13 0.00 -20.93
C TRP A 492 2.84 1.46 -20.57
N ASN A 493 2.87 1.82 -19.29
CA ASN A 493 2.66 3.20 -18.86
C ASN A 493 3.89 4.11 -19.01
N PHE A 494 5.11 3.57 -18.92
CA PHE A 494 6.33 4.39 -18.76
C PHE A 494 7.37 4.27 -19.87
N VAL A 495 7.30 3.24 -20.71
CA VAL A 495 8.22 3.03 -21.84
C VAL A 495 7.50 3.30 -23.16
N GLY A 496 6.29 2.79 -23.31
CA GLY A 496 5.44 3.02 -24.49
C GLY A 496 4.33 1.98 -24.59
N ARG A 497 3.22 2.32 -25.25
CA ARG A 497 2.03 1.47 -25.39
C ARG A 497 1.92 0.95 -26.82
N GLN A 498 1.67 -0.35 -26.97
CA GLN A 498 1.30 -0.95 -28.25
C GLN A 498 -0.04 -0.40 -28.74
N ASP A 499 -1.02 -0.31 -27.84
CA ASP A 499 -2.38 0.18 -28.07
C ASP A 499 -3.03 0.56 -26.72
N ASP A 500 -4.20 1.22 -26.77
CA ASP A 500 -5.02 1.58 -25.61
C ASP A 500 -6.00 0.48 -25.17
N ILE A 501 -5.86 -0.74 -25.72
CA ILE A 501 -6.74 -1.86 -25.38
C ILE A 501 -6.15 -2.59 -24.18
N GLN A 502 -6.97 -2.82 -23.16
CA GLN A 502 -6.54 -3.63 -22.02
C GLN A 502 -6.14 -5.02 -22.49
N GLY A 503 -4.87 -5.37 -22.27
CA GLY A 503 -4.37 -6.68 -22.63
C GLY A 503 -5.04 -7.78 -21.80
N LYS A 504 -5.31 -8.89 -22.49
CA LYS A 504 -5.71 -10.18 -21.95
C LYS A 504 -4.66 -11.19 -22.38
N ILE A 505 -4.38 -12.20 -21.55
CA ILE A 505 -3.31 -13.18 -21.85
C ILE A 505 -3.53 -13.87 -23.21
N SER A 506 -4.80 -14.00 -23.62
CA SER A 506 -5.20 -14.63 -24.88
C SER A 506 -5.27 -13.68 -26.07
N ASN A 507 -5.03 -12.38 -25.90
CA ASN A 507 -5.03 -11.40 -26.99
C ASN A 507 -3.64 -10.74 -27.11
N ASN A 508 -3.34 -10.20 -28.29
CA ASN A 508 -2.07 -9.52 -28.52
C ASN A 508 -2.20 -8.00 -28.30
N HIS A 509 -2.89 -7.59 -27.24
CA HIS A 509 -3.15 -6.18 -26.92
C HIS A 509 -2.55 -5.80 -25.57
N GLY A 510 -2.39 -4.49 -25.33
CA GLY A 510 -1.89 -3.95 -24.08
C GLY A 510 -0.47 -4.41 -23.72
N ASN A 511 0.38 -4.71 -24.71
CA ASN A 511 1.82 -4.88 -24.49
C ASN A 511 2.53 -3.54 -24.58
N TRP A 512 3.70 -3.46 -23.97
CA TRP A 512 4.54 -2.27 -24.07
C TRP A 512 5.42 -2.32 -25.31
N ILE A 513 5.83 -1.15 -25.78
CA ILE A 513 6.80 -1.03 -26.89
C ILE A 513 7.91 -0.06 -26.47
N SER A 514 9.14 -0.41 -26.80
CA SER A 514 10.34 0.38 -26.52
C SER A 514 10.56 1.51 -27.53
N GLY A 515 9.99 1.40 -28.73
CA GLY A 515 10.32 2.25 -29.87
C GLY A 515 11.56 1.77 -30.65
N ILE A 516 12.16 0.65 -30.25
CA ILE A 516 13.32 0.04 -30.92
C ILE A 516 12.84 -1.25 -31.60
N SER A 517 12.77 -1.27 -32.93
CA SER A 517 12.13 -2.35 -33.71
C SER A 517 12.63 -3.75 -33.36
N LEU A 518 13.94 -3.93 -33.17
CA LEU A 518 14.52 -5.23 -32.80
C LEU A 518 13.99 -5.75 -31.44
N ILE A 519 13.82 -4.86 -30.47
CA ILE A 519 13.32 -5.22 -29.13
C ILE A 519 11.83 -5.52 -29.20
N ASP A 520 11.09 -4.70 -29.96
CA ASP A 520 9.64 -4.80 -30.05
C ASP A 520 9.20 -6.01 -30.87
N GLU A 521 9.92 -6.36 -31.93
CA GLU A 521 9.72 -7.61 -32.69
C GLU A 521 9.98 -8.85 -31.83
N TRP A 522 11.04 -8.83 -31.03
CA TRP A 522 11.33 -9.92 -30.10
C TRP A 522 10.27 -10.04 -28.99
N HIS A 523 9.81 -8.91 -28.45
CA HIS A 523 8.88 -8.88 -27.34
C HIS A 523 7.43 -9.18 -27.76
N THR A 524 6.94 -8.51 -28.81
CA THR A 524 5.54 -8.59 -29.25
C THR A 524 5.31 -9.66 -30.31
N GLY A 525 6.37 -10.13 -30.99
CA GLY A 525 6.28 -11.07 -32.10
C GLY A 525 5.80 -10.43 -33.41
N TYR A 526 5.62 -9.11 -33.48
CA TYR A 526 5.20 -8.38 -34.67
C TYR A 526 6.13 -7.20 -34.97
N PRO A 527 6.47 -6.96 -36.24
CA PRO A 527 7.19 -5.76 -36.61
C PRO A 527 6.31 -4.51 -36.50
N GLN A 528 6.93 -3.39 -36.09
CA GLN A 528 6.23 -2.13 -35.79
C GLN A 528 5.48 -1.53 -37.00
N ASP A 529 5.83 -1.95 -38.21
CA ASP A 529 5.16 -1.58 -39.46
C ASP A 529 3.72 -2.09 -39.55
N HIS A 530 3.32 -3.06 -38.73
CA HIS A 530 1.96 -3.61 -38.67
C HIS A 530 1.12 -3.08 -37.51
N LEU A 531 1.59 -2.05 -36.78
CA LEU A 531 0.75 -1.40 -35.76
C LEU A 531 -0.50 -0.80 -36.42
N PRO A 532 -1.69 -0.89 -35.80
CA PRO A 532 -2.91 -0.26 -36.30
C PRO A 532 -2.66 1.23 -36.59
N SER A 533 -3.35 1.78 -37.60
CA SER A 533 -3.24 3.20 -37.99
C SER A 533 -3.40 4.14 -36.81
N ASP A 534 -4.21 3.76 -35.83
CA ASP A 534 -4.56 4.54 -34.67
C ASP A 534 -3.37 4.64 -33.71
N ALA A 535 -2.58 3.55 -33.59
CA ALA A 535 -1.33 3.51 -32.83
C ALA A 535 -0.16 4.18 -33.59
N GLN A 536 -0.13 4.10 -34.92
CA GLN A 536 0.87 4.81 -35.74
C GLN A 536 0.69 6.34 -35.71
N ASN A 537 -0.54 6.81 -35.48
CA ASN A 537 -0.90 8.23 -35.52
C ASN A 537 -1.19 8.85 -34.15
N ASN A 538 -1.06 8.10 -33.05
CA ASN A 538 -1.18 8.63 -31.70
C ASN A 538 0.08 9.45 -31.37
N ARG A 539 0.10 10.70 -31.81
CA ARG A 539 1.19 11.67 -31.59
C ARG A 539 0.96 12.53 -30.36
#